data_AF-A0A438I620-F1
#
_entry.id   AF-A0A438I620-F1
#
_cell.length_a   1.000
_cell.length_b   1.000
_cell.length_c   1.000
_cell.angle_alpha   90.00
_cell.angle_beta   90.00
_cell.angle_gamma   90.00
#
_symmetry.space_group_name_H-M   'P 1'
#
loop_
_entity.id
_entity.type
_entity.pdbx_description
1 polymer ?
#
loop_
_entity_poly.entity_id
_entity_poly.type
_entity_poly.pdbx_seq_one_letter_code
_entity_poly.pdbx_strand_id
1 'polypeptide(L)'
;MSHFVSPSLFTISMYKEAWVVDVWNPDGDGGGWAPLFSRAFNDWEVELVVRFLQKIQAFRVHKDVEDRVILTTLRCGTFLVKSFYSILEPEDSPLFPSGSIWRASVPHKVVFFAWEASWGKVLTLDQFQRRGHFLANRCFLCPFEVETVDHLLLVCAKTRAFWNLLFFLFGVSWIFSYSVKETLLG
;
A
#
# COMPACT_ATOMS: atom_id res chain seq x y z
N MET A 1 0.28 -13.16 -8.18
CA MET A 1 -0.91 -12.38 -8.57
C MET A 1 -0.97 -12.28 -10.08
N SER A 2 -1.80 -13.08 -10.74
CA SER A 2 -2.22 -12.79 -12.10
C SER A 2 -3.51 -11.99 -11.98
N HIS A 3 -3.47 -10.69 -12.26
CA HIS A 3 -4.65 -9.86 -12.41
C HIS A 3 -5.64 -10.58 -13.34
N PHE A 4 -6.72 -11.14 -12.78
CA PHE A 4 -7.76 -11.82 -13.56
C PHE A 4 -8.80 -10.85 -14.12
N VAL A 5 -8.61 -9.56 -13.88
CA VAL A 5 -9.47 -8.53 -14.41
C VAL A 5 -8.59 -7.69 -15.33
N SER A 6 -8.67 -7.95 -16.63
CA SER A 6 -8.32 -6.90 -17.59
C SER A 6 -9.40 -5.83 -17.42
N PRO A 7 -9.10 -4.64 -16.85
CA PRO A 7 -10.14 -3.66 -16.52
C PRO A 7 -10.96 -3.24 -17.75
N SER A 8 -10.35 -3.32 -18.94
CA SER A 8 -11.02 -3.08 -20.22
C SER A 8 -12.10 -4.13 -20.54
N LEU A 9 -11.82 -5.43 -20.38
CA LEU A 9 -12.79 -6.50 -20.67
C LEU A 9 -13.94 -6.52 -19.65
N PHE A 10 -13.66 -6.22 -18.38
CA PHE A 10 -14.70 -6.10 -17.36
C PHE A 10 -15.65 -4.93 -17.63
N THR A 11 -15.14 -3.82 -18.17
CA THR A 11 -15.96 -2.64 -18.51
C THR A 11 -17.05 -2.99 -19.52
N ILE A 12 -16.76 -3.91 -20.45
CA ILE A 12 -17.66 -4.35 -21.52
C ILE A 12 -18.37 -5.68 -21.23
N SER A 13 -18.20 -6.24 -20.03
CA SER A 13 -18.97 -7.42 -19.62
C SER A 13 -20.45 -7.08 -19.52
N MET A 14 -21.31 -7.95 -20.06
CA MET A 14 -22.76 -7.82 -19.94
C MET A 14 -23.23 -8.05 -18.50
N TYR A 15 -22.57 -8.97 -17.79
CA TYR A 15 -22.91 -9.34 -16.42
C TYR A 15 -21.68 -9.18 -15.52
N LYS A 16 -21.65 -8.10 -14.74
CA LYS A 16 -20.53 -7.77 -13.84
C LYS A 16 -20.57 -8.57 -12.54
N GLU A 17 -21.77 -9.02 -12.16
CA GLU A 17 -22.04 -9.77 -10.93
C GLU A 17 -22.39 -11.25 -11.22
N ALA A 18 -22.06 -11.76 -12.41
CA ALA A 18 -22.32 -13.16 -12.75
C ALA A 18 -21.39 -14.10 -11.96
N TRP A 19 -21.94 -15.20 -11.48
CA TRP A 19 -21.15 -16.26 -10.87
C TRP A 19 -20.49 -17.11 -11.95
N VAL A 20 -19.39 -17.78 -11.59
CA VAL A 20 -18.69 -18.70 -12.50
C VAL A 20 -19.63 -19.77 -13.08
N VAL A 21 -20.58 -20.24 -12.28
CA VAL A 21 -21.60 -21.21 -12.71
C VAL A 21 -22.52 -20.68 -13.80
N ASP A 22 -22.78 -19.37 -13.86
CA ASP A 22 -23.67 -18.74 -14.84
C ASP A 22 -22.97 -18.54 -16.20
N VAL A 23 -21.63 -18.48 -16.19
CA VAL A 23 -20.79 -18.21 -17.37
C VAL A 23 -20.16 -19.49 -17.94
N TRP A 24 -20.18 -20.57 -17.17
CA TRP A 24 -19.65 -21.87 -17.55
C TRP A 24 -20.74 -22.75 -18.16
N ASN A 25 -20.55 -23.15 -19.42
CA ASN A 25 -21.46 -24.06 -20.11
C ASN A 25 -20.93 -25.51 -20.04
N PRO A 26 -21.61 -26.43 -19.33
CA PRO A 26 -21.18 -27.82 -19.19
C PRO A 26 -21.53 -28.71 -20.40
N ASP A 27 -22.37 -28.25 -21.33
CA ASP A 27 -23.00 -29.12 -22.35
C ASP A 27 -22.14 -29.37 -23.60
N GLY A 28 -20.93 -28.79 -23.69
CA GLY A 28 -19.96 -29.06 -24.75
C GLY A 28 -18.93 -30.11 -24.34
N ASP A 29 -18.40 -30.86 -25.31
CA ASP A 29 -17.31 -31.83 -25.11
C ASP A 29 -16.06 -31.11 -24.56
N GLY A 30 -15.92 -31.10 -23.22
CA GLY A 30 -14.85 -30.41 -22.49
C GLY A 30 -15.27 -29.25 -21.58
N GLY A 31 -16.54 -28.81 -21.62
CA GLY A 31 -17.03 -27.64 -20.88
C GLY A 31 -16.42 -26.32 -21.38
N GLY A 32 -17.25 -25.34 -21.71
CA GLY A 32 -16.83 -24.10 -22.35
C GLY A 32 -17.14 -22.87 -21.52
N TRP A 33 -16.20 -21.92 -21.47
CA TRP A 33 -16.49 -20.57 -20.98
C TRP A 33 -17.26 -19.78 -22.05
N ALA A 34 -18.42 -19.23 -21.70
CA ALA A 34 -19.26 -18.42 -22.59
C ALA A 34 -19.53 -17.02 -22.00
N PRO A 35 -18.50 -16.17 -21.82
CA PRO A 35 -18.69 -14.80 -21.35
C PRO A 35 -19.43 -13.96 -22.39
N LEU A 36 -20.46 -13.25 -21.94
CA LEU A 36 -21.25 -12.34 -22.78
C LEU A 36 -20.77 -10.90 -22.61
N PHE A 37 -20.65 -10.18 -23.72
CA PHE A 37 -20.17 -8.81 -23.78
C PHE A 37 -21.24 -7.89 -24.34
N SER A 38 -21.28 -6.65 -23.83
CA SER A 38 -22.31 -5.66 -24.18
C SER A 38 -22.16 -5.08 -25.60
N ARG A 39 -20.99 -5.26 -26.23
CA ARG A 39 -20.69 -4.77 -27.58
C ARG A 39 -19.65 -5.67 -28.28
N ALA A 40 -19.52 -5.49 -29.60
CA ALA A 40 -18.42 -6.05 -30.37
C ALA A 40 -17.06 -5.50 -29.91
N PHE A 41 -16.00 -6.29 -30.09
CA PHE A 41 -14.63 -5.91 -29.76
C PHE A 41 -14.02 -5.03 -30.84
N ASN A 42 -13.19 -4.07 -30.44
CA ASN A 42 -12.31 -3.38 -31.36
C ASN A 42 -11.08 -4.24 -31.68
N ASP A 43 -10.40 -3.99 -32.80
CA ASP A 43 -9.24 -4.78 -33.25
C ASP A 43 -8.14 -4.90 -32.18
N TRP A 44 -7.88 -3.84 -31.40
CA TRP A 44 -6.89 -3.83 -30.32
C TRP A 44 -7.33 -4.60 -29.06
N GLU A 45 -8.63 -4.89 -28.90
CA GLU A 45 -9.18 -5.68 -27.80
C GLU A 45 -9.18 -7.18 -28.11
N VAL A 46 -9.16 -7.56 -29.39
CA VAL A 46 -9.24 -8.97 -29.84
C VAL A 46 -8.11 -9.80 -29.24
N GLU A 47 -6.86 -9.31 -29.29
CA GLU A 47 -5.72 -10.05 -28.73
C GLU A 47 -5.87 -10.27 -27.22
N LEU A 48 -6.39 -9.28 -26.49
CA LEU A 48 -6.66 -9.39 -25.07
C LEU A 48 -7.76 -10.42 -24.77
N VAL A 49 -8.82 -10.46 -25.58
CA VAL A 49 -9.90 -11.44 -25.47
C VAL A 49 -9.38 -12.85 -25.73
N VAL A 50 -8.58 -13.05 -26.78
CA VAL A 50 -8.02 -14.37 -27.11
C VAL A 50 -7.13 -14.87 -25.96
N ARG A 51 -6.23 -14.02 -25.45
CA ARG A 51 -5.37 -14.37 -24.31
C ARG A 51 -6.17 -14.66 -23.04
N PHE A 52 -7.25 -13.92 -22.81
CA PHE A 52 -8.15 -14.14 -21.70
C PHE A 52 -8.87 -15.49 -21.83
N LEU A 53 -9.48 -15.79 -22.98
CA LEU A 53 -10.20 -17.04 -23.24
C LEU A 53 -9.29 -18.26 -23.12
N GLN A 54 -8.08 -18.21 -23.69
CA GLN A 54 -7.08 -19.29 -23.56
C GLN A 54 -6.72 -19.56 -22.09
N LYS A 55 -6.62 -18.50 -21.29
CA LYS A 55 -6.26 -18.61 -19.88
C LYS A 55 -7.40 -19.18 -19.04
N ILE A 56 -8.65 -18.77 -19.27
CA ILE A 56 -9.80 -19.32 -18.54
C ILE A 56 -10.09 -20.76 -18.97
N GLN A 57 -9.92 -21.10 -20.25
CA GLN A 57 -10.07 -22.48 -20.75
C GLN A 57 -9.11 -23.48 -20.09
N ALA A 58 -7.95 -23.02 -19.60
CA ALA A 58 -7.04 -23.87 -18.82
C ALA A 58 -7.64 -24.28 -17.45
N PHE A 59 -8.65 -23.57 -16.95
CA PHE A 59 -9.35 -23.90 -15.71
C PHE A 59 -10.63 -24.69 -16.02
N ARG A 60 -10.67 -25.93 -15.52
CA ARG A 60 -11.88 -26.76 -15.52
C ARG A 60 -12.64 -26.57 -14.21
N VAL A 61 -13.89 -26.14 -14.32
CA VAL A 61 -14.80 -26.00 -13.18
C VAL A 61 -15.31 -27.39 -12.79
N HIS A 62 -15.04 -27.81 -11.55
CA HIS A 62 -15.53 -29.07 -11.00
C HIS A 62 -16.72 -28.77 -10.09
N LYS A 63 -17.91 -29.32 -10.40
CA LYS A 63 -19.14 -29.02 -9.64
C LYS A 63 -19.17 -29.67 -8.24
N ASP A 64 -18.37 -30.70 -8.01
CA ASP A 64 -18.41 -31.52 -6.80
C ASP A 64 -17.33 -31.16 -5.76
N VAL A 65 -16.63 -30.03 -5.93
CA VAL A 65 -15.54 -29.59 -5.05
C VAL A 65 -15.87 -28.21 -4.49
N GLU A 66 -15.76 -28.04 -3.17
CA GLU A 66 -15.89 -26.72 -2.53
C GLU A 66 -14.82 -25.74 -3.06
N ASP A 67 -15.21 -24.49 -3.24
CA ASP A 67 -14.32 -23.42 -3.70
C ASP A 67 -13.12 -23.25 -2.76
N ARG A 68 -11.91 -23.20 -3.35
CA ARG A 68 -10.67 -22.98 -2.61
C ARG A 68 -9.89 -21.81 -3.19
N VAL A 69 -9.46 -20.91 -2.32
CA VAL A 69 -8.54 -19.83 -2.68
C VAL A 69 -7.13 -20.41 -2.80
N ILE A 70 -6.66 -20.60 -4.02
CA ILE A 70 -5.31 -21.12 -4.30
C ILE A 70 -4.39 -19.97 -4.68
N LEU A 71 -3.34 -19.74 -3.90
CA LEU A 71 -2.28 -18.79 -4.25
C LEU A 71 -1.26 -19.47 -5.17
N THR A 72 -1.33 -19.21 -6.49
CA THR A 72 -0.50 -19.88 -7.52
C THR A 72 1.00 -19.59 -7.42
N THR A 73 1.43 -18.68 -6.54
CA THR A 73 2.84 -18.24 -6.42
C THR A 73 3.68 -19.09 -5.47
N LEU A 74 3.10 -20.07 -4.77
CA LEU A 74 3.86 -21.10 -4.06
C LEU A 74 3.48 -22.48 -4.59
N ARG A 75 4.48 -23.37 -4.74
CA ARG A 75 4.31 -24.77 -5.16
C ARG A 75 3.43 -25.61 -4.22
N CYS A 76 2.87 -25.02 -3.17
CA CYS A 76 2.06 -25.69 -2.18
C CYS A 76 0.77 -24.87 -2.03
N GLY A 77 -0.36 -25.42 -2.48
CA GLY A 77 -1.65 -24.73 -2.65
C GLY A 77 -2.36 -24.29 -1.36
N THR A 78 -1.62 -23.88 -0.33
CA THR A 78 -2.13 -23.33 0.92
C THR A 78 -1.96 -21.81 0.94
N PHE A 79 -3.07 -21.09 1.13
CA PHE A 79 -3.08 -19.65 1.31
C PHE A 79 -2.59 -19.27 2.72
N LEU A 80 -1.46 -18.57 2.80
CA LEU A 80 -0.99 -17.95 4.03
C LEU A 80 -0.97 -16.43 3.85
N VAL A 81 -1.74 -15.73 4.68
CA VAL A 81 -1.84 -14.26 4.66
C VAL A 81 -0.46 -13.60 4.73
N LYS A 82 0.44 -14.15 5.55
CA LYS A 82 1.83 -13.68 5.69
C LYS A 82 2.59 -13.70 4.36
N SER A 83 2.49 -14.79 3.60
CA SER A 83 3.18 -14.97 2.31
C SER A 83 2.57 -14.09 1.21
N PHE A 84 1.27 -13.79 1.31
CA PHE A 84 0.62 -12.87 0.39
C PHE A 84 1.12 -11.43 0.58
N TYR A 85 1.20 -10.96 1.83
CA TYR A 85 1.74 -9.63 2.11
C TYR A 85 3.23 -9.51 1.76
N SER A 86 4.04 -10.55 1.97
CA SER A 86 5.46 -10.49 1.58
C SER A 86 5.69 -10.42 0.06
N ILE A 87 4.70 -10.83 -0.76
CA ILE A 87 4.75 -10.66 -2.22
C ILE A 87 4.27 -9.26 -2.64
N LEU A 88 3.39 -8.66 -1.83
CA LEU A 88 2.87 -7.31 -2.04
C LEU A 88 3.83 -6.22 -1.57
N GLU A 89 4.66 -6.52 -0.57
CA GLU A 89 5.69 -5.61 -0.10
C GLU A 89 6.86 -5.58 -1.10
N PRO A 90 7.23 -4.42 -1.64
CA PRO A 90 8.45 -4.29 -2.44
C PRO A 90 9.68 -4.65 -1.57
N GLU A 91 10.64 -5.37 -2.15
CA GLU A 91 11.89 -5.78 -1.47
C GLU A 91 12.67 -4.60 -0.88
N ASP A 92 12.48 -3.38 -1.41
CA ASP A 92 13.08 -2.12 -0.94
C ASP A 92 12.19 -1.34 0.02
N SER A 93 11.33 -2.01 0.80
CA SER A 93 10.53 -1.33 1.82
C SER A 93 11.44 -0.68 2.85
N PRO A 94 11.41 0.65 3.01
CA PRO A 94 12.47 1.36 3.71
C PRO A 94 12.36 1.06 5.21
N LEU A 95 13.41 0.46 5.79
CA LEU A 95 13.50 0.02 7.19
C LEU A 95 12.67 0.90 8.13
N PHE A 96 11.57 0.34 8.63
CA PHE A 96 10.63 1.06 9.48
C PHE A 96 10.94 0.74 10.96
N PRO A 97 11.15 1.75 11.84
CA PRO A 97 11.49 1.54 13.24
C PRO A 97 10.28 1.11 14.09
N SER A 98 9.60 0.03 13.70
CA SER A 98 8.44 -0.51 14.42
C SER A 98 8.78 -0.84 15.87
N GLY A 99 9.93 -1.49 16.08
CA GLY A 99 10.39 -1.86 17.42
C GLY A 99 10.65 -0.66 18.33
N SER A 100 11.18 0.45 17.81
CA SER A 100 11.48 1.64 18.61
C SER A 100 10.21 2.41 18.97
N ILE A 101 9.26 2.50 18.04
CA ILE A 101 8.01 3.27 18.22
C ILE A 101 7.03 2.52 19.11
N TRP A 102 6.73 1.25 18.80
CA TRP A 102 5.65 0.51 19.47
C TRP A 102 6.04 -0.08 20.82
N ARG A 103 7.34 -0.25 21.12
CA ARG A 103 7.80 -0.74 22.45
C ARG A 103 8.01 0.38 23.47
N ALA A 104 7.88 1.65 23.08
CA ALA A 104 8.05 2.77 23.99
C ALA A 104 6.93 2.75 25.05
N SER A 105 7.31 2.83 26.33
CA SER A 105 6.36 2.92 27.45
C SER A 105 5.84 4.36 27.59
N VAL A 106 5.11 4.82 26.58
CA VAL A 106 4.53 6.18 26.50
C VAL A 106 3.06 6.10 26.08
N PRO A 107 2.26 7.15 26.32
CA PRO A 107 0.86 7.15 25.92
C PRO A 107 0.68 6.86 24.42
N HIS A 108 -0.36 6.10 24.06
CA HIS A 108 -0.61 5.71 22.66
C HIS A 108 -0.68 6.89 21.69
N LYS A 109 -1.13 8.07 22.14
CA LYS A 109 -1.15 9.29 21.32
C LYS A 109 0.26 9.71 20.87
N VAL A 110 1.26 9.53 21.73
CA VAL A 110 2.67 9.84 21.42
C VAL A 110 3.25 8.80 20.48
N VAL A 111 2.94 7.52 20.70
CA VAL A 111 3.34 6.42 19.81
C VAL A 111 2.78 6.63 18.40
N PHE A 112 1.49 6.94 18.30
CA PHE A 112 0.83 7.21 17.02
C PHE A 112 1.41 8.44 16.32
N PHE A 113 1.66 9.52 17.07
CA PHE A 113 2.32 10.70 16.52
C PHE A 113 3.73 10.39 15.99
N ALA A 114 4.54 9.64 16.73
CA ALA A 114 5.88 9.23 16.30
C ALA A 114 5.82 8.34 15.04
N TRP A 115 4.82 7.45 14.95
CA TRP A 115 4.54 6.68 13.74
C TRP A 115 4.24 7.60 12.55
N GLU A 116 3.29 8.52 12.66
CA GLU A 116 2.99 9.48 11.60
C GLU A 116 4.21 10.33 11.22
N ALA A 117 5.01 10.74 12.20
CA ALA A 117 6.20 11.55 12.00
C ALA A 117 7.28 10.80 11.21
N SER A 118 7.50 9.52 11.54
CA SER A 118 8.46 8.66 10.83
C SER A 118 8.08 8.37 9.37
N TRP A 119 6.79 8.47 9.04
CA TRP A 119 6.27 8.39 7.66
C TRP A 119 6.20 9.75 6.96
N GLY A 120 6.56 10.85 7.64
CA GLY A 120 6.42 12.21 7.13
C GLY A 120 4.96 12.62 6.91
N LYS A 121 4.00 11.99 7.60
CA LYS A 121 2.55 12.18 7.42
C LYS A 121 1.90 13.11 8.43
N VAL A 122 2.68 13.67 9.36
CA VAL A 122 2.21 14.70 10.30
C VAL A 122 1.72 15.92 9.53
N LEU A 123 0.66 16.57 10.03
CA LEU A 123 0.07 17.76 9.45
C LEU A 123 1.01 18.99 9.54
N THR A 124 2.02 19.05 8.67
CA THR A 124 2.85 20.24 8.43
C THR A 124 2.37 20.99 7.18
N LEU A 125 2.77 22.26 7.05
CA LEU A 125 2.45 23.05 5.85
C LEU A 125 2.95 22.39 4.56
N ASP A 126 4.09 21.68 4.56
CA ASP A 126 4.57 20.87 3.42
C ASP A 126 3.56 19.78 3.02
N GLN A 127 2.98 19.05 3.98
CA GLN A 127 1.98 18.03 3.67
C GLN A 127 0.66 18.64 3.18
N PHE A 128 0.31 19.83 3.65
CA PHE A 128 -0.86 20.56 3.16
C PHE A 128 -0.66 21.00 1.69
N GLN A 129 0.54 21.48 1.34
CA GLN A 129 0.90 21.82 -0.04
C GLN A 129 0.87 20.60 -0.97
N ARG A 130 1.41 19.45 -0.54
CA ARG A 130 1.38 18.21 -1.34
C ARG A 130 -0.03 17.72 -1.64
N ARG A 131 -1.03 18.11 -0.84
CA ARG A 131 -2.45 17.81 -1.06
C ARG A 131 -3.16 18.82 -1.96
N GLY A 132 -2.43 19.78 -2.54
CA GLY A 132 -2.95 20.75 -3.51
C GLY A 132 -3.38 22.09 -2.92
N HIS A 133 -3.05 22.39 -1.66
CA HIS A 133 -3.36 23.68 -1.05
C HIS A 133 -2.23 24.70 -1.21
N PHE A 134 -2.56 25.93 -1.61
CA PHE A 134 -1.58 27.00 -1.79
C PHE A 134 -1.48 27.88 -0.53
N LEU A 135 -0.47 27.63 0.30
CA LEU A 135 -0.08 28.47 1.43
C LEU A 135 1.42 28.76 1.39
N ALA A 136 1.85 29.88 1.95
CA ALA A 136 3.26 30.18 2.15
C ALA A 136 3.83 29.24 3.22
N ASN A 137 4.59 28.23 2.79
CA ASN A 137 5.20 27.27 3.70
C ASN A 137 6.42 27.88 4.38
N ARG A 138 6.24 28.28 5.64
CA ARG A 138 7.29 28.76 6.54
C ARG A 138 7.06 28.14 7.91
N CYS A 139 8.13 27.70 8.55
CA CYS A 139 8.07 27.12 9.88
C CYS A 139 7.46 28.12 10.87
N PHE A 140 6.46 27.68 11.61
CA PHE A 140 5.81 28.47 12.65
C PHE A 140 6.78 28.94 13.74
N LEU A 141 7.83 28.16 14.03
CA LEU A 141 8.78 28.43 15.13
C LEU A 141 9.97 29.30 14.71
N CYS A 142 10.58 29.02 13.55
CA CYS A 142 11.57 29.90 12.94
C CYS A 142 11.07 30.31 11.55
N PRO A 143 10.45 31.52 11.43
CA PRO A 143 9.80 32.01 10.21
C PRO A 143 10.68 32.16 8.95
N PHE A 144 11.90 31.64 8.98
CA PHE A 144 12.94 31.76 7.97
C PHE A 144 13.07 30.50 7.09
N GLU A 145 12.70 29.33 7.62
CA GLU A 145 12.88 28.03 6.96
C GLU A 145 11.54 27.40 6.57
N VAL A 146 11.57 26.42 5.67
CA VAL A 146 10.39 25.65 5.24
C VAL A 146 9.91 24.73 6.37
N GLU A 147 8.60 24.65 6.59
CA GLU A 147 8.03 23.74 7.57
C GLU A 147 7.92 22.31 7.03
N THR A 148 8.88 21.47 7.40
CA THR A 148 8.83 20.01 7.23
C THR A 148 8.70 19.34 8.60
N VAL A 149 8.31 18.06 8.62
CA VAL A 149 8.23 17.27 9.86
C VAL A 149 9.59 17.25 10.56
N ASP A 150 10.64 16.95 9.80
CA ASP A 150 12.01 16.89 10.32
C ASP A 150 12.50 18.25 10.83
N HIS A 151 12.18 19.33 10.09
CA HIS A 151 12.54 20.67 10.52
C HIS A 151 11.82 21.06 11.80
N LEU A 152 10.50 20.91 11.85
CA LEU A 152 9.68 21.30 13.00
C LEU A 152 10.07 20.54 14.28
N LEU A 153 10.34 19.23 14.16
CA LEU A 153 10.56 18.35 15.31
C LEU A 153 12.01 18.23 15.77
N LEU A 154 13.00 18.42 14.87
CA LEU A 154 14.41 18.19 15.20
C LEU A 154 15.33 19.36 14.83
N VAL A 155 15.23 19.90 13.62
CA VAL A 155 16.26 20.82 13.08
C VAL A 155 16.03 22.27 13.49
N CYS A 156 14.78 22.70 13.66
CA CYS A 156 14.41 24.07 13.99
C CYS A 156 15.20 24.58 15.19
N ALA A 157 15.78 25.78 15.09
CA ALA A 157 16.65 26.33 16.13
C ALA A 157 15.95 26.39 17.51
N LYS A 158 14.64 26.70 17.54
CA LYS A 158 13.85 26.72 18.78
C LYS A 158 13.64 25.33 19.35
N THR A 159 13.25 24.37 18.51
CA THR A 159 13.05 22.97 18.90
C THR A 159 14.36 22.33 19.37
N ARG A 160 15.46 22.57 18.65
CA ARG A 160 16.79 22.05 19.00
C ARG A 160 17.29 22.62 20.33
N ALA A 161 17.07 23.92 20.58
CA ALA A 161 17.41 24.53 21.87
C ALA A 161 16.59 23.90 23.02
N PHE A 162 15.28 23.69 22.79
CA PHE A 162 14.42 23.01 23.76
C PHE A 162 14.91 21.60 24.07
N TRP A 163 15.23 20.79 23.05
CA TRP A 163 15.73 19.45 23.28
C TRP A 163 17.09 19.43 23.98
N ASN A 164 18.02 20.31 23.60
CA ASN A 164 19.31 20.42 24.26
C ASN A 164 19.13 20.74 25.75
N LEU A 165 18.21 21.63 26.09
CA LEU A 165 17.87 21.92 27.48
C LEU A 165 17.34 20.68 28.19
N LEU A 166 16.39 19.98 27.58
CA LEU A 166 15.77 18.77 28.14
C LEU A 166 16.82 17.68 28.37
N PHE A 167 17.65 17.39 27.38
CA PHE A 167 18.71 16.39 27.52
C PHE A 167 19.79 16.79 28.51
N PHE A 168 20.13 18.08 28.58
CA PHE A 168 21.03 18.59 29.61
C PHE A 168 20.49 18.36 31.03
N LEU A 169 19.17 18.51 31.26
CA LEU A 169 18.55 18.20 32.56
C LEU A 169 18.68 16.71 32.94
N PHE A 170 18.76 15.82 31.96
CA PHE A 170 18.98 14.39 32.18
C PHE A 170 20.46 13.97 32.08
N GLY A 171 21.39 14.93 31.90
CA GLY A 171 22.83 14.66 31.76
C GLY A 171 23.21 13.94 30.46
N VAL A 172 22.37 14.02 29.43
CA VAL A 172 22.57 13.36 28.13
C VAL A 172 23.06 14.38 27.10
N SER A 173 24.09 14.04 26.33
CA SER A 173 24.47 14.77 25.12
C SER A 173 23.96 14.01 23.90
N TRP A 174 22.97 14.58 23.20
CA TRP A 174 22.36 13.94 22.03
C TRP A 174 22.81 14.62 20.72
N ILE A 175 23.10 13.82 19.70
CA ILE A 175 23.37 14.29 18.33
C ILE A 175 22.15 13.97 17.48
N PHE A 176 21.47 14.99 16.97
CA PHE A 176 20.30 14.81 16.12
C PHE A 176 20.70 14.48 14.68
N SER A 177 20.07 13.45 14.12
CA SER A 177 20.03 13.24 12.68
C SER A 177 19.14 14.29 12.02
N TYR A 178 19.30 14.46 10.70
CA TYR A 178 18.46 15.38 9.93
C TYR A 178 17.06 14.83 9.65
N SER A 179 16.80 13.57 9.98
CA SER A 179 15.49 12.93 9.85
C SER A 179 14.98 12.33 11.16
N VAL A 180 13.67 12.46 11.40
CA VAL A 180 12.95 11.78 12.48
C VAL A 180 13.06 10.27 12.34
N LYS A 181 13.01 9.76 11.12
CA LYS A 181 13.11 8.33 10.86
C LYS A 181 14.47 7.77 11.30
N GLU A 182 15.56 8.43 10.91
CA GLU A 182 16.92 8.04 11.29
C GLU A 182 17.14 8.13 12.80
N THR A 183 16.64 9.20 13.42
CA THR A 183 16.72 9.39 14.87
C THR A 183 16.02 8.27 15.65
N LEU A 184 14.96 7.68 15.08
CA LEU A 184 14.22 6.55 15.68
C LEU A 184 14.82 5.17 15.35
N LEU A 185 15.61 5.07 14.29
CA LEU A 185 16.30 3.83 13.91
C LEU A 185 17.57 3.60 14.74
N GLY A 186 18.21 4.67 15.24
CA GLY A 186 19.41 4.61 16.07
C GLY A 186 20.69 4.61 15.25
#